data_AF-A0A3C1S733-F1
#
_entry.id   AF-A0A3C1S733-F1
#
_cell.length_a   1.000
_cell.length_b   1.000
_cell.length_c   1.000
_cell.angle_alpha   90.00
_cell.angle_beta   90.00
_cell.angle_gamma   90.00
#
_symmetry.space_group_name_H-M   'P 1'
#
loop_
_entity.id
_entity.type
_entity.pdbx_description
1 polymer ?
#
loop_
_entity_poly.entity_id
_entity_poly.type
_entity_poly.pdbx_seq_one_letter_code
_entity_poly.pdbx_strand_id
1 'polypeptide(L)'
;MNLHDTLTDIHALETELLNFERKYGIRSETLYAAYIEGEEPEDDNWVLDFGEWASIYRTWLSRQAEYRNEVQRIRQSASGLTGLIKVSHEQSVPHTGRL
;
A
#
# COMPACT_ATOMS: atom_id res chain seq x y z
N MET A 1 -7.62 4.77 10.78
CA MET A 1 -6.32 5.03 10.14
C MET A 1 -6.35 6.44 9.59
N ASN A 2 -5.29 7.23 9.80
CA ASN A 2 -5.18 8.57 9.25
C ASN A 2 -4.32 8.57 7.95
N LEU A 3 -4.18 9.71 7.26
CA LEU A 3 -3.45 9.79 5.99
C LEU A 3 -2.00 9.33 6.11
N HIS A 4 -1.33 9.72 7.20
CA HIS A 4 0.05 9.36 7.50
C HIS A 4 0.21 7.86 7.79
N ASP A 5 -0.69 7.29 8.59
CA ASP A 5 -0.67 5.85 8.91
C ASP A 5 -0.88 5.02 7.64
N THR A 6 -1.86 5.38 6.81
CA THR A 6 -2.11 4.68 5.54
C THR A 6 -0.91 4.79 4.60
N LEU A 7 -0.23 5.93 4.54
CA LEU A 7 1.00 6.07 3.76
C LEU A 7 2.14 5.19 4.29
N THR A 8 2.27 5.09 5.61
CA THR A 8 3.27 4.22 6.25
C THR A 8 3.00 2.75 5.93
N ASP A 9 1.74 2.32 6.00
CA ASP A 9 1.31 0.98 5.58
C ASP A 9 1.65 0.72 4.10
N ILE A 10 1.39 1.68 3.21
CA ILE A 10 1.71 1.55 1.78
C ILE A 10 3.21 1.30 1.59
N HIS A 11 4.08 2.08 2.23
CA HIS A 11 5.53 1.90 2.10
C HIS A 11 6.02 0.56 2.66
N ALA A 12 5.42 0.08 3.76
CA ALA A 12 5.74 -1.23 4.31
C ALA A 12 5.38 -2.35 3.31
N LEU A 13 4.16 -2.31 2.76
CA LEU A 13 3.70 -3.28 1.78
C LEU A 13 4.52 -3.24 0.48
N GLU A 14 4.92 -2.05 0.02
CA GLU A 14 5.80 -1.90 -1.15
C GLU A 14 7.17 -2.54 -0.93
N THR A 15 7.71 -2.44 0.28
CA THR A 15 8.99 -3.09 0.63
C THR A 15 8.87 -4.61 0.53
N GLU A 16 7.76 -5.18 1.01
CA GLU A 16 7.49 -6.62 0.89
C GLU A 16 7.27 -7.04 -0.57
N LEU A 17 6.48 -6.29 -1.34
CA LEU A 17 6.28 -6.56 -2.78
C LEU A 17 7.61 -6.56 -3.55
N LEU A 18 8.51 -5.61 -3.25
CA LEU A 18 9.84 -5.56 -3.87
C LEU A 18 10.67 -6.82 -3.61
N ASN A 19 10.48 -7.51 -2.47
CA ASN A 19 11.17 -8.77 -2.21
C ASN A 19 10.69 -9.87 -3.17
N PHE A 20 9.39 -9.98 -3.40
CA PHE A 20 8.82 -10.91 -4.37
C PHE A 20 9.23 -10.56 -5.81
N GLU A 21 9.20 -9.28 -6.18
CA GLU A 21 9.61 -8.85 -7.52
C GLU A 21 11.08 -9.18 -7.82
N ARG A 22 11.97 -9.04 -6.82
CA ARG A 22 13.37 -9.46 -6.94
C ARG A 22 13.52 -10.97 -7.04
N LYS A 23 12.69 -11.72 -6.32
CA LYS A 23 12.70 -13.19 -6.34
C LYS A 23 12.25 -13.76 -7.68
N TYR A 24 11.16 -13.22 -8.24
CA TYR A 24 10.57 -13.71 -9.49
C TYR A 24 11.05 -12.98 -10.76
N GLY A 25 11.70 -11.83 -10.61
CA GLY A 25 12.22 -11.05 -11.74
C GLY A 25 11.13 -10.34 -12.57
N ILE A 26 9.91 -10.23 -12.04
CA ILE A 26 8.76 -9.60 -12.70
C ILE A 26 8.01 -8.68 -11.75
N ARG A 27 7.28 -7.71 -12.30
CA ARG A 27 6.49 -6.75 -11.51
C ARG A 27 5.24 -7.41 -10.94
N SER A 28 4.86 -6.99 -9.73
CA SER A 28 3.66 -7.50 -9.05
C SER A 28 2.38 -7.26 -9.88
N GLU A 29 2.30 -6.15 -10.60
CA GLU A 29 1.16 -5.87 -11.49
C GLU A 29 1.02 -6.93 -12.60
N THR A 30 2.14 -7.32 -13.23
CA THR A 30 2.15 -8.38 -14.26
C THR A 30 1.76 -9.71 -13.66
N LEU A 31 2.31 -10.03 -12.49
CA LEU A 31 2.00 -11.28 -11.78
C LEU A 31 0.51 -11.35 -11.38
N TYR A 32 -0.08 -10.20 -11.02
CA TYR A 32 -1.47 -10.12 -10.62
C TYR A 32 -2.45 -10.25 -11.78
N ALA A 33 -2.10 -9.74 -12.96
CA ALA A 33 -2.91 -9.96 -14.15
C ALA A 33 -3.05 -11.47 -14.45
N ALA A 34 -1.92 -12.19 -14.50
CA ALA A 34 -1.89 -13.65 -14.69
C ALA A 34 -2.67 -14.39 -13.59
N TYR A 35 -2.48 -14.01 -12.33
CA TYR A 35 -3.21 -14.58 -11.20
C TYR A 35 -4.73 -14.42 -11.31
N ILE A 36 -5.22 -13.26 -11.76
CA ILE A 36 -6.66 -13.01 -11.95
C ILE A 36 -7.23 -13.80 -13.13
N GLU A 37 -6.40 -14.09 -14.14
CA GLU A 37 -6.75 -14.93 -15.30
C GLU A 37 -6.74 -16.43 -14.96
N GLY A 38 -6.29 -16.79 -13.75
CA GLY A 38 -6.24 -18.18 -13.29
C GLY A 38 -5.01 -18.93 -13.81
N GLU A 39 -3.98 -18.21 -14.26
CA GLU A 39 -2.70 -18.83 -14.57
C GLU A 39 -1.99 -19.21 -13.26
N GLU A 40 -1.75 -20.50 -13.08
CA GLU A 40 -0.99 -21.03 -11.95
C GLU A 40 0.45 -21.32 -12.38
N PRO A 41 1.46 -20.97 -11.56
CA PRO A 41 2.83 -21.38 -11.85
C PRO A 41 2.95 -22.91 -11.85
N GLU A 42 3.65 -23.47 -12.83
CA GLU A 42 3.84 -24.92 -12.96
C GLU A 42 4.73 -25.54 -11.85
N ASP A 43 5.49 -24.71 -11.13
CA ASP A 43 6.39 -25.14 -10.04
C ASP A 43 5.71 -24.99 -8.67
N ASP A 44 5.47 -26.11 -7.99
CA ASP A 44 4.90 -26.18 -6.64
C ASP A 44 5.69 -25.37 -5.60
N ASN A 45 7.01 -25.16 -5.81
CA ASN A 45 7.82 -24.33 -4.93
C ASN A 45 7.44 -22.84 -4.97
N TRP A 46 6.75 -22.40 -6.03
CA TRP A 46 6.32 -21.00 -6.19
C TRP A 46 4.92 -20.77 -5.64
N VAL A 47 4.11 -21.82 -5.50
CA VAL A 47 2.73 -21.78 -5.03
C VAL A 47 2.63 -21.26 -3.57
N LEU A 48 3.57 -21.64 -2.71
CA LEU A 48 3.54 -21.27 -1.28
C LEU A 48 3.73 -19.77 -1.04
N ASP A 49 4.64 -19.14 -1.78
CA ASP A 49 4.85 -17.69 -1.72
C ASP A 49 3.71 -16.91 -2.39
N PHE A 50 3.02 -17.53 -3.36
CA PHE A 50 2.01 -16.87 -4.19
C PHE A 50 0.81 -16.39 -3.38
N GLY A 51 0.37 -17.20 -2.41
CA GLY A 51 -0.73 -16.83 -1.52
C GLY A 51 -0.39 -15.64 -0.62
N GLU A 52 0.83 -15.60 -0.09
CA GLU A 52 1.33 -14.49 0.73
C GLU A 52 1.46 -13.21 -0.11
N TRP A 53 2.15 -13.30 -1.25
CA TRP A 53 2.29 -12.20 -2.18
C TRP A 53 0.93 -11.64 -2.64
N ALA A 54 -0.03 -12.50 -3.00
CA ALA A 54 -1.35 -12.06 -3.45
C ALA A 54 -2.13 -11.32 -2.34
N SER A 55 -2.00 -11.79 -1.09
CA SER A 55 -2.59 -11.12 0.08
C SER A 55 -1.98 -9.73 0.30
N ILE A 56 -0.65 -9.62 0.23
CA ILE A 56 0.08 -8.35 0.34
C ILE A 56 -0.33 -7.39 -0.78
N TYR A 57 -0.36 -7.86 -2.03
CA TYR A 57 -0.71 -7.03 -3.18
C TYR A 57 -2.15 -6.51 -3.11
N ARG A 58 -3.12 -7.36 -2.75
CA ARG A 58 -4.52 -6.94 -2.55
C ARG A 58 -4.65 -5.93 -1.40
N THR A 59 -3.91 -6.13 -0.31
CA THR A 59 -3.88 -5.18 0.81
C THR A 59 -3.28 -3.84 0.38
N TRP A 60 -2.19 -3.86 -0.39
CA TRP A 60 -1.58 -2.65 -0.96
C TRP A 60 -2.57 -1.89 -1.85
N LEU A 61 -3.32 -2.58 -2.74
CA LEU A 61 -4.37 -1.96 -3.55
C LEU A 61 -5.47 -1.30 -2.69
N SER A 62 -5.90 -1.95 -1.61
CA SER A 62 -6.88 -1.39 -0.66
C SER A 62 -6.34 -0.13 0.01
N ARG A 63 -5.11 -0.16 0.52
CA ARG A 63 -4.47 0.98 1.19
C ARG A 63 -4.25 2.15 0.22
N GLN A 64 -3.88 1.88 -1.03
CA GLN A 64 -3.80 2.90 -2.08
C GLN A 64 -5.16 3.56 -2.35
N ALA A 65 -6.25 2.78 -2.35
CA ALA A 65 -7.60 3.33 -2.51
C ALA A 65 -8.03 4.17 -1.30
N GLU A 66 -7.76 3.69 -0.08
CA GLU A 66 -8.02 4.42 1.16
C GLU A 66 -7.25 5.75 1.20
N TYR A 67 -5.97 5.75 0.84
CA TYR A 67 -5.15 6.96 0.76
C TYR A 67 -5.74 7.98 -0.23
N ARG A 68 -6.12 7.55 -1.43
CA ARG A 68 -6.76 8.43 -2.42
C ARG A 68 -8.06 9.05 -1.87
N ASN A 69 -8.89 8.24 -1.22
CA ASN A 69 -10.15 8.72 -0.63
C ASN A 69 -9.89 9.73 0.50
N GLU A 70 -8.87 9.50 1.33
CA GLU A 70 -8.46 10.41 2.40
C GLU A 70 -7.97 11.76 1.87
N VAL A 71 -7.09 11.73 0.86
CA VAL A 71 -6.60 12.94 0.19
C VAL A 71 -7.76 13.75 -0.39
N GLN A 72 -8.72 13.08 -1.04
CA GLN A 72 -9.90 13.75 -1.60
C GLN A 72 -10.73 14.42 -0.51
N ARG A 73 -10.97 13.72 0.62
CA ARG A 73 -11.70 14.27 1.76
C ARG A 73 -11.01 15.48 2.38
N ILE A 74 -9.70 15.41 2.59
CA ILE A 74 -8.92 16.53 3.16
C ILE A 74 -8.90 17.72 2.19
N ARG A 75 -8.79 17.49 0.89
CA ARG A 75 -8.83 18.57 -0.11
C ARG A 75 -10.18 19.29 -0.18
N GLN A 76 -11.27 18.63 0.18
CA GLN A 76 -12.59 19.25 0.26
C GLN A 76 -12.73 20.16 1.49
N SER A 77 -12.03 19.85 2.58
CA SER A 77 -12.12 20.58 3.86
C SER A 77 -10.98 21.58 4.10
N ALA A 78 -9.83 21.38 3.47
CA ALA A 78 -8.63 22.21 3.62
C ALA A 78 -8.30 22.96 2.32
N SER A 79 -7.82 24.20 2.44
CA SER A 79 -7.54 25.11 1.33
C SER A 79 -6.32 24.68 0.50
N GLY A 80 -6.51 23.66 -0.34
CA GLY A 80 -5.52 23.21 -1.31
C GLY A 80 -4.34 22.42 -0.72
N LEU A 81 -3.21 22.41 -1.45
CA LEU A 81 -2.04 21.59 -1.14
C LEU A 81 -1.42 21.90 0.23
N THR A 82 -1.34 23.18 0.61
CA THR A 82 -0.79 23.61 1.91
C THR A 82 -1.59 23.01 3.07
N GLY A 83 -2.91 22.99 2.96
CA GLY A 83 -3.79 22.39 3.95
C GLY A 83 -3.59 20.88 4.07
N LEU A 84 -3.44 20.19 2.93
CA LEU A 84 -3.16 18.75 2.90
C LEU A 84 -1.83 18.41 3.58
N ILE A 85 -0.75 19.14 3.26
CA ILE A 85 0.57 18.92 3.87
C ILE A 85 0.51 19.15 5.38
N LYS A 86 -0.15 20.23 5.81
CA LYS A 86 -0.32 20.54 7.23
C LYS A 86 -1.01 19.40 7.98
N VAL A 87 -2.15 18.93 7.48
CA VAL A 87 -2.91 17.82 8.09
C VAL A 87 -2.06 16.54 8.14
N SER A 88 -1.37 16.20 7.07
CA SER A 88 -0.50 15.01 7.03
C SER A 88 0.64 15.10 8.06
N HIS A 89 1.27 16.27 8.19
CA HIS A 89 2.36 16.48 9.13
C HIS A 89 1.86 16.42 10.58
N GLU A 90 0.73 17.05 10.89
CA GLU A 90 0.11 16.98 12.22
C GLU A 90 -0.23 15.54 12.62
N GLN A 91 -0.68 14.71 11.67
CA GLN A 91 -0.95 13.29 11.90
C GLN A 91 0.31 12.45 12.12
N SER A 92 1.46 12.86 11.57
CA SER A 92 2.74 12.18 11.75
C SER A 92 3.40 12.40 13.10
N VAL A 93 3.03 13.47 13.82
CA VAL A 93 3.64 13.83 15.10
C VAL A 93 2.96 13.04 16.23
N PRO A 94 3.69 12.21 16.99
CA PRO A 94 3.13 11.53 18.16
C PRO A 94 2.61 12.59 19.13
N HIS A 95 1.44 12.37 19.74
CA HIS A 95 0.97 13.21 20.84
C HIS A 95 1.91 13.00 22.05
N THR A 96 3.05 13.69 22.06
CA THR A 96 3.90 13.78 23.24
C THR A 96 3.14 14.63 24.25
N GLY A 97 2.38 13.95 25.11
CA GLY A 97 1.70 14.55 26.23
C GLY A 97 2.70 15.35 27.05
N ARG A 98 2.38 16.63 27.24
CA ARG A 98 2.92 17.45 28.33
C ARG A 98 2.79 16.64 29.62
N LEU A 99 3.94 16.38 30.26
CA LEU A 99 4.02 16.13 31.70
C LEU A 99 3.88 17.46 32.45
#